data_AF-Q4TC02-F1
#
_entry.id   AF-Q4TC02-F1
#
_cell.length_a   1.000
_cell.length_b   1.000
_cell.length_c   1.000
_cell.angle_alpha   90.00
_cell.angle_beta   90.00
_cell.angle_gamma   90.00
#
_symmetry.space_group_name_H-M   'P 1'
#
loop_
_entity.id
_entity.type
_entity.pdbx_description
1 polymer ?
#
loop_
_entity_poly.entity_id
_entity_poly.type
_entity_poly.pdbx_seq_one_letter_code
_entity_poly.pdbx_strand_id
1 'polypeptide(L)'
;MATQSKSSLFKAWEVTCEANYMEVRLDAPGGFFFFHWLMVFHSQVSIKSDVTCTSQMYKDDWNSLKTAHSSTTSDWQVMFQQGEQKHSPMTLSQAAKQGYAFFLTSGRLVFRTPYGQPHSLNTEVNGVPVEVVYVTMYSRQSWVVLMIDLVAACSMDEGSPDGDHMVWRTLDPLYPSLSIVDVSVGLNGQLLEQPAAEKRGYTVQKHDSRLQISVPFDADGRYRKSFVNGSLFDFYVFHVYSEQILLSQDQVETRLRLHRTMTAVVQRPLLTENRTILEEEVFTAYLGKLPEDVVLAAVTLNGEEYTLPLANTSSHTITKVTYADNTQGYTLRVPFEHPVVGKKVNHSPSRTSRS
;
A
#
# COMPACT_ATOMS: atom_id res chain seq x y z
N MET A 1 5.69 -11.11 -47.74
CA MET A 1 4.62 -10.32 -47.11
C MET A 1 4.40 -10.88 -45.73
N ALA A 2 4.96 -10.24 -44.70
CA ALA A 2 4.76 -10.64 -43.32
C ALA A 2 3.50 -9.92 -42.81
N THR A 3 2.41 -10.65 -42.68
CA THR A 3 1.17 -10.15 -42.08
C THR A 3 1.40 -10.19 -40.56
N GLN A 4 1.61 -9.02 -39.97
CA GLN A 4 1.77 -8.90 -38.53
C GLN A 4 0.41 -9.01 -37.86
N SER A 5 0.11 -10.18 -37.30
CA SER A 5 -1.06 -10.39 -36.46
C SER A 5 -0.70 -9.95 -35.05
N LYS A 6 -1.08 -8.72 -34.66
CA LYS A 6 -1.20 -8.37 -33.24
C LYS A 6 -2.43 -9.09 -32.73
N SER A 7 -2.23 -10.26 -32.14
CA SER A 7 -3.34 -11.08 -31.67
C SER A 7 -3.87 -10.55 -30.34
N SER A 8 -5.13 -10.10 -30.35
CA SER A 8 -6.02 -9.86 -29.21
C SER A 8 -6.44 -11.17 -28.49
N LEU A 9 -5.52 -12.12 -28.31
CA LEU A 9 -5.86 -13.52 -28.00
C LEU A 9 -5.99 -13.86 -26.50
N PHE A 10 -5.72 -12.94 -25.56
CA PHE A 10 -5.80 -13.22 -24.13
C PHE A 10 -6.94 -12.44 -23.46
N LYS A 11 -7.92 -13.19 -22.96
CA LYS A 11 -9.22 -12.70 -22.44
C LYS A 11 -9.28 -12.54 -20.92
N ALA A 12 -8.17 -12.65 -20.20
CA ALA A 12 -8.11 -12.33 -18.78
C ALA A 12 -6.66 -12.07 -18.39
N TRP A 13 -6.39 -10.84 -17.94
CA TRP A 13 -5.09 -10.43 -17.43
C TRP A 13 -5.27 -10.22 -15.93
N GLU A 14 -4.55 -10.98 -15.12
CA GLU A 14 -4.44 -10.69 -13.69
C GLU A 14 -3.05 -10.13 -13.42
N VAL A 15 -3.00 -8.91 -12.90
CA VAL A 15 -1.76 -8.30 -12.42
C VAL A 15 -1.83 -8.26 -10.90
N THR A 16 -0.83 -8.80 -10.24
CA THR A 16 -0.72 -8.79 -8.79
C THR A 16 0.55 -8.07 -8.39
N CYS A 17 0.39 -6.99 -7.63
CA CYS A 17 1.46 -6.26 -6.96
C CYS A 17 1.41 -6.66 -5.49
N GLU A 18 2.22 -7.64 -5.12
CA GLU A 18 2.37 -8.07 -3.73
C GLU A 18 3.44 -7.24 -3.01
N ALA A 19 3.63 -7.48 -1.71
CA ALA A 19 4.63 -6.75 -0.91
C ALA A 19 6.07 -6.92 -1.40
N ASN A 20 6.40 -8.06 -2.02
CA ASN A 20 7.77 -8.43 -2.41
C ASN A 20 7.92 -8.87 -3.87
N TYR A 21 6.83 -9.01 -4.63
CA TYR A 21 6.89 -9.34 -6.05
C TYR A 21 5.76 -8.73 -6.86
N MET A 22 6.01 -8.65 -8.17
CA MET A 22 5.03 -8.37 -9.21
C MET A 22 4.74 -9.66 -9.98
N GLU A 23 3.49 -9.88 -10.34
CA GLU A 23 3.06 -11.03 -11.13
C GLU A 23 2.08 -10.62 -12.22
N VAL A 24 2.28 -11.17 -13.41
CA VAL A 24 1.33 -11.12 -14.52
C VAL A 24 0.90 -12.53 -14.83
N ARG A 25 -0.40 -12.76 -14.83
CA ARG A 25 -1.02 -14.04 -15.14
C ARG A 25 -1.99 -13.88 -16.30
N LEU A 26 -1.84 -14.78 -17.27
CA LEU A 26 -2.76 -14.95 -18.39
C LEU A 26 -3.37 -16.34 -18.31
N ASP A 27 -4.70 -16.42 -18.30
CA ASP A 27 -5.43 -17.68 -18.44
C ASP A 27 -6.10 -17.73 -19.83
N ALA A 28 -5.97 -18.86 -20.51
CA ALA A 28 -6.69 -19.15 -21.75
C ALA A 28 -7.97 -19.94 -21.45
N PRO A 29 -9.13 -19.54 -21.99
CA PRO A 29 -10.37 -20.29 -21.78
C PRO A 29 -10.28 -21.67 -22.47
N GLY A 30 -10.34 -22.73 -21.67
CA GLY A 30 -10.25 -24.13 -22.10
C GLY A 30 -8.80 -24.60 -22.27
N GLY A 31 -8.45 -25.73 -21.65
CA GLY A 31 -7.10 -26.35 -21.63
C GLY A 31 -6.58 -26.84 -22.99
N PHE A 32 -6.62 -25.97 -24.00
CA PHE A 32 -6.51 -26.25 -25.42
C PHE A 32 -5.48 -25.34 -26.09
N PHE A 33 -4.31 -25.14 -25.47
CA PHE A 33 -3.18 -24.45 -26.12
C PHE A 33 -2.73 -25.12 -27.43
N PHE A 34 -3.17 -26.36 -27.71
CA PHE A 34 -2.72 -27.12 -28.88
C PHE A 34 -3.76 -27.37 -30.00
N PHE A 35 -5.06 -27.49 -29.72
CA PHE A 35 -6.01 -28.01 -30.74
C PHE A 35 -6.99 -26.99 -31.35
N HIS A 36 -7.31 -25.88 -30.68
CA HIS A 36 -8.22 -24.88 -31.27
C HIS A 36 -7.50 -23.87 -32.19
N TRP A 37 -6.17 -23.81 -32.13
CA TRP A 37 -5.35 -22.87 -32.90
C TRP A 37 -5.38 -23.12 -34.42
N LEU A 38 -5.74 -24.34 -34.86
CA LEU A 38 -5.91 -24.65 -36.29
C LEU A 38 -7.28 -24.24 -36.86
N MET A 39 -8.33 -24.12 -36.04
CA MET A 39 -9.70 -23.90 -36.55
C MET A 39 -10.06 -22.42 -36.71
N VAL A 40 -9.49 -21.50 -35.91
CA VAL A 40 -9.85 -20.07 -35.99
C VAL A 40 -9.27 -19.38 -37.24
N PHE A 41 -8.24 -19.94 -37.88
CA PHE A 41 -7.65 -19.36 -39.09
C PHE A 41 -8.46 -19.59 -40.37
N HIS A 42 -9.55 -20.37 -40.36
CA HIS A 42 -10.31 -20.63 -41.59
C HIS A 42 -11.46 -19.65 -41.86
N SER A 43 -11.77 -18.71 -40.96
CA SER A 43 -12.77 -17.68 -41.27
C SER A 43 -12.65 -16.43 -40.38
N GLN A 44 -11.96 -15.41 -40.90
CA GLN A 44 -12.47 -14.05 -41.14
C GLN A 44 -11.30 -13.06 -41.22
N VAL A 45 -11.07 -12.59 -42.43
CA VAL A 45 -10.31 -11.38 -42.73
C VAL A 45 -11.32 -10.22 -42.71
N SER A 46 -11.25 -9.30 -41.74
CA SER A 46 -11.87 -7.96 -41.89
C SER A 46 -11.35 -6.92 -40.87
N ILE A 47 -10.39 -6.11 -41.33
CA ILE A 47 -10.36 -4.61 -41.43
C ILE A 47 -10.67 -3.68 -40.21
N LYS A 48 -9.68 -2.79 -39.97
CA LYS A 48 -9.63 -1.38 -39.44
C LYS A 48 -9.95 -1.05 -37.96
N SER A 49 -9.05 -0.27 -37.35
CA SER A 49 -9.21 1.19 -37.14
C SER A 49 -7.94 1.88 -36.60
N ASP A 50 -7.91 3.20 -36.75
CA ASP A 50 -6.79 4.15 -36.64
C ASP A 50 -6.12 4.27 -35.26
N VAL A 51 -4.81 4.47 -35.27
CA VAL A 51 -4.03 4.93 -34.10
C VAL A 51 -3.25 6.17 -34.49
N THR A 52 -3.63 7.32 -33.93
CA THR A 52 -2.82 8.54 -33.93
C THR A 52 -2.03 8.58 -32.63
N CYS A 53 -0.82 8.01 -32.64
CA CYS A 53 0.28 8.40 -31.75
C CYS A 53 1.56 8.43 -32.59
N THR A 54 2.39 9.43 -32.31
CA THR A 54 3.47 9.99 -33.13
C THR A 54 4.44 9.00 -33.77
N SER A 55 4.93 9.40 -34.95
CA SER A 55 5.63 8.59 -35.94
C SER A 55 7.02 8.10 -35.51
N GLN A 56 7.12 6.92 -34.91
CA GLN A 56 8.35 6.11 -35.02
C GLN A 56 8.19 4.58 -34.81
N MET A 57 6.97 4.07 -34.60
CA MET A 57 6.73 2.63 -34.36
C MET A 57 6.98 1.70 -35.56
N TYR A 58 7.09 2.21 -36.79
CA TYR A 58 7.23 1.36 -37.98
C TYR A 58 8.62 0.71 -38.15
N LYS A 59 9.65 1.23 -37.47
CA LYS A 59 11.04 0.73 -37.57
C LYS A 59 11.38 -0.29 -36.48
N ASP A 60 10.76 -0.15 -35.31
CA ASP A 60 11.05 -0.94 -34.10
C ASP A 60 10.44 -2.34 -34.13
N ASP A 61 9.35 -2.50 -34.87
CA ASP A 61 8.68 -3.79 -35.06
C ASP A 61 9.55 -4.74 -35.90
N TRP A 62 10.20 -4.22 -36.95
CA TRP A 62 11.04 -5.01 -37.85
C TRP A 62 12.30 -5.58 -37.19
N ASN A 63 12.89 -4.86 -36.24
CA ASN A 63 14.08 -5.32 -35.51
C ASN A 63 13.75 -6.41 -34.48
N SER A 64 12.58 -6.32 -33.82
CA SER A 64 12.09 -7.38 -32.93
C SER A 64 11.79 -8.67 -33.70
N LEU A 65 11.20 -8.54 -34.89
CA LEU A 65 10.81 -9.63 -35.77
C LEU A 65 12.03 -10.33 -36.41
N LYS A 66 13.07 -9.56 -36.78
CA LYS A 66 14.37 -10.11 -37.22
C LYS A 66 15.05 -10.96 -36.16
N THR A 67 15.05 -10.48 -34.92
CA THR A 67 15.62 -11.20 -33.77
C THR A 67 14.82 -12.46 -33.45
N ALA A 68 13.49 -12.41 -33.57
CA ALA A 68 12.65 -13.60 -33.43
C ALA A 68 12.86 -14.64 -34.55
N HIS A 69 13.26 -14.22 -35.75
CA HIS A 69 13.54 -15.09 -36.89
C HIS A 69 14.90 -15.81 -36.84
N SER A 70 15.87 -15.31 -36.07
CA SER A 70 17.20 -15.93 -35.92
C SER A 70 17.25 -17.04 -34.84
N SER A 71 16.17 -17.25 -34.09
CA SER A 71 16.09 -18.29 -33.05
C SER A 71 15.90 -19.71 -33.62
N THR A 72 16.54 -20.69 -32.97
CA THR A 72 16.33 -22.13 -33.17
C THR A 72 14.89 -22.54 -32.84
N THR A 73 14.33 -23.45 -33.61
CA THR A 73 12.89 -23.78 -33.61
C THR A 73 12.39 -24.31 -32.27
N SER A 74 11.22 -23.82 -31.83
CA SER A 74 10.40 -24.24 -30.67
C SER A 74 10.77 -23.73 -29.26
N ASP A 75 11.97 -23.18 -29.02
CA ASP A 75 12.32 -22.67 -27.68
C ASP A 75 11.72 -21.29 -27.39
N TRP A 76 11.25 -21.08 -26.15
CA TRP A 76 10.77 -19.78 -25.68
C TRP A 76 11.93 -18.86 -25.30
N GLN A 77 11.88 -17.63 -25.79
CA GLN A 77 12.81 -16.56 -25.47
C GLN A 77 12.05 -15.37 -24.88
N VAL A 78 12.77 -14.56 -24.11
CA VAL A 78 12.22 -13.36 -23.47
C VAL A 78 13.09 -12.16 -23.74
N MET A 79 12.46 -11.01 -23.93
CA MET A 79 13.11 -9.74 -24.16
C MET A 79 12.49 -8.70 -23.22
N PHE A 80 13.31 -8.10 -22.37
CA PHE A 80 12.87 -7.04 -21.48
C PHE A 80 12.95 -5.68 -22.16
N GLN A 81 12.03 -4.79 -21.78
CA GLN A 81 12.04 -3.40 -22.18
C GLN A 81 12.05 -2.48 -20.96
N GLN A 82 13.00 -1.55 -20.94
CA GLN A 82 13.16 -0.53 -19.91
C GLN A 82 13.07 0.84 -20.58
N GLY A 83 11.88 1.47 -20.53
CA GLY A 83 11.60 2.70 -21.28
C GLY A 83 11.68 2.44 -22.79
N GLU A 84 12.56 3.18 -23.48
CA GLU A 84 12.83 2.99 -24.91
C GLU A 84 13.88 1.90 -25.19
N GLN A 85 14.63 1.47 -24.17
CA GLN A 85 15.68 0.48 -24.31
C GLN A 85 15.10 -0.93 -24.34
N LYS A 86 15.39 -1.67 -25.42
CA LYS A 86 15.13 -3.11 -25.52
C LYS A 86 16.41 -3.88 -25.21
N HIS A 87 16.34 -4.81 -24.27
CA HIS A 87 17.49 -5.63 -23.91
C HIS A 87 17.67 -6.78 -24.90
N SER A 88 18.88 -7.35 -24.94
CA SER A 88 19.11 -8.54 -25.75
C SER A 88 18.24 -9.69 -25.26
N PRO A 89 17.63 -10.48 -26.16
CA PRO A 89 16.82 -11.60 -25.72
C PRO A 89 17.65 -12.65 -24.99
N MET A 90 16.99 -13.36 -24.10
CA MET A 90 17.56 -14.45 -23.34
C MET A 90 16.60 -15.63 -23.27
N THR A 91 17.14 -16.82 -23.03
CA THR A 91 16.35 -18.03 -22.75
C THR A 91 15.67 -17.94 -21.38
N LEU A 92 14.60 -18.71 -21.17
CA LEU A 92 13.95 -18.79 -19.86
C LEU A 92 14.90 -19.24 -18.75
N SER A 93 15.85 -20.13 -19.05
CA SER A 93 16.87 -20.56 -18.09
C SER A 93 17.82 -19.43 -17.68
N GLN A 94 18.21 -18.58 -18.63
CA GLN A 94 19.03 -17.40 -18.33
C GLN A 94 18.25 -16.37 -17.50
N ALA A 95 16.98 -16.14 -17.83
CA ALA A 95 16.11 -15.26 -17.05
C ALA A 95 15.91 -15.77 -15.62
N ALA A 96 15.73 -17.08 -15.44
CA ALA A 96 15.64 -17.71 -14.12
C ALA A 96 16.91 -17.52 -13.27
N LYS A 97 18.09 -17.60 -13.89
CA LYS A 97 19.37 -17.31 -13.20
C LYS A 97 19.48 -15.85 -12.73
N GLN A 98 18.69 -14.94 -13.31
CA GLN A 98 18.62 -13.54 -12.93
C GLN A 98 17.46 -13.25 -11.96
N GLY A 99 16.68 -14.26 -11.56
CA GLY A 99 15.60 -14.12 -10.58
C GLY A 99 14.20 -13.90 -11.18
N TYR A 100 14.06 -13.99 -12.50
CA TYR A 100 12.76 -13.96 -13.18
C TYR A 100 12.13 -15.35 -13.26
N ALA A 101 10.87 -15.48 -12.89
CA ALA A 101 10.16 -16.75 -12.95
C ALA A 101 9.09 -16.72 -14.05
N PHE A 102 9.12 -17.74 -14.91
CA PHE A 102 8.12 -17.97 -15.94
C PHE A 102 7.55 -19.38 -15.77
N PHE A 103 6.23 -19.47 -15.63
CA PHE A 103 5.52 -20.74 -15.55
C PHE A 103 4.57 -20.86 -16.74
N LEU A 104 4.84 -21.82 -17.60
CA LEU A 104 4.07 -22.12 -18.79
C LEU A 104 3.40 -23.47 -18.59
N THR A 105 2.06 -23.49 -18.56
CA THR A 105 1.25 -24.72 -18.45
C THR A 105 0.20 -24.77 -19.55
N SER A 106 -0.50 -25.90 -19.70
CA SER A 106 -1.59 -26.07 -20.66
C SER A 106 -2.83 -25.25 -20.26
N GLY A 107 -2.81 -23.95 -20.51
CA GLY A 107 -3.92 -23.05 -20.19
C GLY A 107 -3.51 -21.79 -19.44
N ARG A 108 -2.28 -21.72 -18.92
CA ARG A 108 -1.86 -20.61 -18.07
C ARG A 108 -0.40 -20.24 -18.28
N LEU A 109 -0.17 -18.95 -18.38
CA LEU A 109 1.14 -18.31 -18.39
C LEU A 109 1.24 -17.41 -17.16
N VAL A 110 2.30 -17.56 -16.39
CA VAL A 110 2.61 -16.69 -15.25
C VAL A 110 4.03 -16.16 -15.41
N PHE A 111 4.17 -14.85 -15.30
CA PHE A 111 5.45 -14.17 -15.13
C PHE A 111 5.50 -13.55 -13.74
N ARG A 112 6.57 -13.82 -12.99
CA ARG A 112 6.80 -13.26 -11.66
C ARG A 112 8.20 -12.71 -11.54
N THR A 113 8.31 -11.56 -10.88
CA THR A 113 9.58 -10.88 -10.63
C THR A 113 9.54 -10.17 -9.28
N PRO A 114 10.62 -10.18 -8.48
CA PRO A 114 10.70 -9.27 -7.34
C PRO A 114 10.83 -7.82 -7.82
N TYR A 115 10.58 -6.87 -6.92
CA TYR A 115 10.87 -5.45 -7.14
C TYR A 115 12.38 -5.17 -7.18
N GLY A 116 12.77 -4.04 -7.76
CA GLY A 116 14.16 -3.57 -7.84
C GLY A 116 15.05 -4.36 -8.81
N GLN A 117 14.45 -5.03 -9.80
CA GLN A 117 15.19 -5.81 -10.79
C GLN A 117 15.87 -4.90 -11.84
N PRO A 118 17.02 -5.26 -12.42
CA PRO A 118 17.79 -4.36 -13.28
C PRO A 118 17.08 -4.01 -14.59
N HIS A 119 16.10 -4.83 -15.01
CA HIS A 119 15.27 -4.61 -16.18
C HIS A 119 13.92 -3.93 -15.88
N SER A 120 13.63 -3.57 -14.62
CA SER A 120 12.45 -2.76 -14.29
C SER A 120 12.75 -1.27 -14.42
N LEU A 121 11.71 -0.48 -14.66
CA LEU A 121 11.78 0.97 -14.76
C LEU A 121 11.02 1.60 -13.61
N ASN A 122 11.72 2.36 -12.78
CA ASN A 122 11.08 3.27 -11.82
C ASN A 122 10.79 4.59 -12.51
N THR A 123 9.51 4.96 -12.57
CA THR A 123 9.04 6.20 -13.20
C THR A 123 7.88 6.78 -12.41
N GLU A 124 7.58 8.06 -12.66
CA GLU A 124 6.38 8.68 -12.14
C GLU A 124 5.32 8.75 -13.24
N VAL A 125 4.08 8.34 -12.91
CA VAL A 125 2.93 8.45 -13.81
C VAL A 125 1.82 9.19 -13.05
N ASN A 126 1.44 10.37 -13.55
CA ASN A 126 0.43 11.23 -12.93
C ASN A 126 0.68 11.53 -11.43
N GLY A 127 1.94 11.76 -11.06
CA GLY A 127 2.31 12.03 -9.66
C GLY A 127 2.38 10.80 -8.76
N VAL A 128 2.24 9.59 -9.31
CA VAL A 128 2.38 8.32 -8.56
C VAL A 128 3.70 7.66 -8.95
N PRO A 129 4.60 7.38 -8.00
CA PRO A 129 5.81 6.62 -8.27
C PRO A 129 5.46 5.16 -8.54
N VAL A 130 5.98 4.59 -9.62
CA VAL A 130 5.58 3.28 -10.13
C VAL A 130 6.81 2.52 -10.58
N GLU A 131 6.89 1.25 -10.21
CA GLU A 131 7.83 0.31 -10.80
C GLU A 131 7.12 -0.46 -11.92
N VAL A 132 7.69 -0.40 -13.12
CA VAL A 132 7.16 -1.06 -14.31
C VAL A 132 8.12 -2.14 -14.78
N VAL A 133 7.60 -3.31 -15.08
CA VAL A 133 8.33 -4.36 -15.80
C VAL A 133 7.58 -4.69 -17.08
N TYR A 134 8.28 -4.60 -18.20
CA TYR A 134 7.76 -4.94 -19.51
C TYR A 134 8.60 -6.08 -20.08
N VAL A 135 7.97 -7.19 -20.41
CA VAL A 135 8.64 -8.33 -21.04
C VAL A 135 7.82 -8.86 -22.21
N THR A 136 8.48 -9.08 -23.33
CA THR A 136 7.92 -9.79 -24.48
C THR A 136 8.47 -11.20 -24.48
N MET A 137 7.60 -12.19 -24.33
CA MET A 137 7.92 -13.59 -24.59
C MET A 137 7.68 -13.90 -26.07
N TYR A 138 8.57 -14.65 -26.70
CA TYR A 138 8.32 -15.10 -28.06
C TYR A 138 8.87 -16.50 -28.34
N SER A 139 8.22 -17.20 -29.26
CA SER A 139 8.61 -18.54 -29.69
C SER A 139 8.32 -18.71 -31.18
N ARG A 140 9.25 -19.33 -31.90
CA ARG A 140 9.09 -19.63 -33.32
C ARG A 140 8.52 -21.04 -33.49
N GLN A 141 7.29 -21.11 -34.00
CA GLN A 141 6.59 -22.33 -34.38
C GLN A 141 6.62 -22.48 -35.90
N SER A 142 7.68 -23.13 -36.40
CA SER A 142 7.94 -23.30 -37.84
C SER A 142 7.95 -21.97 -38.63
N TRP A 143 6.86 -21.64 -39.33
CA TRP A 143 6.70 -20.42 -40.13
C TRP A 143 6.02 -19.28 -39.37
N VAL A 144 5.48 -19.52 -38.18
CA VAL A 144 4.82 -18.52 -37.31
C VAL A 144 5.72 -18.16 -36.14
N VAL A 145 5.69 -16.87 -35.75
CA VAL A 145 6.28 -16.39 -34.49
C VAL A 145 5.13 -15.99 -33.57
N LEU A 146 5.10 -16.58 -32.37
CA LEU A 146 4.20 -16.18 -31.30
C LEU A 146 4.92 -15.13 -30.45
N MET A 147 4.24 -14.01 -30.15
CA MET A 147 4.74 -12.96 -29.26
C MET A 147 3.66 -12.65 -28.23
N ILE A 148 4.05 -12.52 -26.97
CA ILE A 148 3.17 -12.26 -25.84
C ILE A 148 3.83 -11.16 -25.00
N ASP A 149 3.17 -10.01 -24.90
CA ASP A 149 3.62 -8.92 -24.04
C ASP A 149 3.01 -9.08 -22.65
N LEU A 150 3.85 -8.96 -21.62
CA LEU A 150 3.47 -9.01 -20.22
C LEU A 150 3.96 -7.73 -19.56
N VAL A 151 3.04 -7.02 -18.93
CA VAL A 151 3.32 -5.74 -18.28
C VAL A 151 2.75 -5.78 -16.87
N ALA A 152 3.60 -5.50 -15.88
CA ALA A 152 3.16 -5.15 -14.55
C ALA A 152 3.64 -3.73 -14.23
N ALA A 153 2.76 -2.97 -13.60
CA ALA A 153 3.05 -1.64 -13.12
C ALA A 153 2.43 -1.47 -11.74
N CYS A 154 3.28 -1.31 -10.75
CA CYS A 154 2.90 -1.37 -9.35
C CYS A 154 3.25 -0.05 -8.67
N SER A 155 2.29 0.51 -7.94
CA SER A 155 2.52 1.73 -7.17
C SER A 155 3.57 1.48 -6.09
N MET A 156 4.56 2.37 -6.06
CA MET A 156 5.61 2.44 -5.05
C MET A 156 5.31 3.52 -4.00
N ASP A 157 4.11 4.10 -4.01
CA ASP A 157 3.67 5.07 -3.03
C ASP A 157 3.64 4.45 -1.62
N GLU A 158 4.42 4.99 -0.69
CA GLU A 158 4.49 4.54 0.71
C GLU A 158 3.26 4.94 1.53
N GLY A 159 2.41 5.77 0.92
CA GLY A 159 1.30 6.44 1.57
C GLY A 159 1.77 7.51 2.55
N SER A 160 0.84 8.37 2.95
CA SER A 160 1.13 9.46 3.87
C SER A 160 -0.08 9.76 4.75
N PRO A 161 0.15 10.17 6.01
CA PRO A 161 -0.92 10.68 6.86
C PRO A 161 -1.49 11.97 6.27
N ASP A 162 -2.82 12.07 6.24
CA ASP A 162 -3.57 13.28 5.91
C ASP A 162 -4.78 13.36 6.84
N GLY A 163 -4.74 14.32 7.77
CA GLY A 163 -5.76 14.43 8.83
C GLY A 163 -5.86 13.16 9.69
N ASP A 164 -7.05 12.58 9.73
CA ASP A 164 -7.38 11.34 10.45
C ASP A 164 -7.30 10.08 9.59
N HIS A 165 -6.71 10.17 8.38
CA HIS A 165 -6.53 9.06 7.46
C HIS A 165 -5.08 8.83 7.07
N MET A 166 -4.79 7.58 6.73
CA MET A 166 -3.64 7.20 5.94
C MET A 166 -4.05 7.15 4.47
N VAL A 167 -3.38 7.93 3.62
CA VAL A 167 -3.72 8.07 2.20
C VAL A 167 -2.69 7.32 1.36
N TRP A 168 -3.18 6.50 0.43
CA TRP A 168 -2.39 5.76 -0.54
C TRP A 168 -2.81 6.13 -1.96
N ARG A 169 -1.82 6.33 -2.83
CA ARG A 169 -2.04 6.62 -4.25
C ARG A 169 -1.64 5.43 -5.10
N THR A 170 -2.54 5.02 -5.98
CA THR A 170 -2.27 4.02 -7.01
C THR A 170 -2.75 4.52 -8.37
N LEU A 171 -2.32 3.85 -9.41
CA LEU A 171 -2.69 4.20 -10.77
C LEU A 171 -4.11 3.74 -11.12
N ASP A 172 -4.74 4.50 -12.01
CA ASP A 172 -5.80 4.00 -12.88
C ASP A 172 -5.17 3.04 -13.93
N PRO A 173 -5.92 2.15 -14.62
CA PRO A 173 -5.47 1.37 -15.76
C PRO A 173 -4.46 2.08 -16.66
N LEU A 174 -3.30 1.45 -16.87
CA LEU A 174 -2.29 1.93 -17.81
C LEU A 174 -2.77 1.94 -19.27
N TYR A 175 -3.81 1.17 -19.59
CA TYR A 175 -4.34 1.09 -20.94
C TYR A 175 -5.54 2.02 -21.07
N PRO A 176 -5.51 3.02 -21.98
CA PRO A 176 -6.63 3.93 -22.20
C PRO A 176 -7.94 3.22 -22.60
N SER A 177 -7.84 1.98 -23.10
CA SER A 177 -8.97 1.14 -23.46
C SER A 177 -9.62 0.41 -22.29
N LEU A 178 -9.04 0.51 -21.08
CA LEU A 178 -9.56 -0.12 -19.86
C LEU A 178 -10.19 0.94 -18.96
N SER A 179 -11.39 0.67 -18.48
CA SER A 179 -12.05 1.47 -17.45
C SER A 179 -12.23 0.66 -16.18
N ILE A 180 -11.93 1.24 -15.02
CA ILE A 180 -12.29 0.64 -13.73
C ILE A 180 -13.82 0.57 -13.64
N VAL A 181 -14.35 -0.62 -13.40
CA VAL A 181 -15.79 -0.86 -13.19
C VAL A 181 -16.12 -1.17 -11.74
N ASP A 182 -15.16 -1.72 -10.99
CA ASP A 182 -15.34 -2.01 -9.58
C ASP A 182 -14.03 -1.87 -8.81
N VAL A 183 -14.13 -1.43 -7.55
CA VAL A 183 -13.03 -1.32 -6.61
C VAL A 183 -13.47 -1.89 -5.27
N SER A 184 -12.71 -2.89 -4.82
CA SER A 184 -12.79 -3.40 -3.46
C SER A 184 -11.52 -3.04 -2.70
N VAL A 185 -11.67 -2.66 -1.43
CA VAL A 185 -10.56 -2.24 -0.57
C VAL A 185 -10.73 -2.79 0.84
N GLY A 186 -9.62 -3.06 1.53
CA GLY A 186 -9.66 -3.44 2.92
C GLY A 186 -8.28 -3.64 3.56
N LEU A 187 -8.30 -4.08 4.82
CA LEU A 187 -7.10 -4.37 5.59
C LEU A 187 -6.96 -5.88 5.82
N ASN A 188 -5.72 -6.36 5.89
CA ASN A 188 -5.36 -7.76 6.20
C ASN A 188 -6.11 -8.80 5.34
N GLY A 189 -6.33 -8.49 4.06
CA GLY A 189 -7.02 -9.38 3.11
C GLY A 189 -8.55 -9.40 3.21
N GLN A 190 -9.16 -8.68 4.15
CA GLN A 190 -10.62 -8.55 4.22
C GLN A 190 -11.11 -7.43 3.30
N LEU A 191 -11.28 -7.74 2.02
CA LEU A 191 -11.80 -6.81 1.02
C LEU A 191 -13.29 -6.50 1.23
N LEU A 192 -13.65 -5.24 1.05
CA LEU A 192 -15.01 -4.74 1.04
C LEU A 192 -15.24 -4.00 -0.27
N GLU A 193 -16.41 -4.20 -0.89
CA GLU A 193 -16.86 -3.35 -1.99
C GLU A 193 -16.90 -1.89 -1.54
N GLN A 194 -16.63 -0.96 -2.45
CA GLN A 194 -16.52 0.47 -2.16
C GLN A 194 -17.68 1.01 -1.28
N PRO A 195 -18.97 0.76 -1.55
CA PRO A 195 -20.05 1.29 -0.70
C PRO A 195 -20.05 0.76 0.73
N ALA A 196 -19.54 -0.46 0.95
CA ALA A 196 -19.39 -1.05 2.27
C ALA A 196 -18.15 -0.51 3.00
N ALA A 197 -17.07 -0.27 2.27
CA ALA A 197 -15.86 0.37 2.79
C ALA A 197 -16.15 1.83 3.22
N GLU A 198 -16.91 2.58 2.43
CA GLU A 198 -17.32 3.96 2.74
C GLU A 198 -18.14 4.05 4.03
N LYS A 199 -19.04 3.09 4.28
CA LYS A 199 -19.77 3.00 5.56
C LYS A 199 -18.85 2.77 6.77
N ARG A 200 -17.61 2.32 6.55
CA ARG A 200 -16.56 2.15 7.57
C ARG A 200 -15.54 3.29 7.57
N GLY A 201 -15.82 4.41 6.89
CA GLY A 201 -14.98 5.62 6.90
C GLY A 201 -13.81 5.61 5.92
N TYR A 202 -13.69 4.58 5.07
CA TYR A 202 -12.74 4.57 3.96
C TYR A 202 -13.22 5.56 2.89
N THR A 203 -12.29 6.10 2.11
CA THR A 203 -12.66 6.84 0.90
C THR A 203 -11.86 6.33 -0.29
N VAL A 204 -12.54 6.21 -1.43
CA VAL A 204 -11.95 5.80 -2.70
C VAL A 204 -12.30 6.88 -3.72
N GLN A 205 -11.31 7.70 -4.06
CA GLN A 205 -11.50 8.84 -4.95
C GLN A 205 -10.68 8.64 -6.22
N LYS A 206 -11.34 8.77 -7.36
CA LYS A 206 -10.67 8.80 -8.66
C LYS A 206 -10.50 10.25 -9.08
N HIS A 207 -9.26 10.67 -9.31
CA HIS A 207 -8.91 11.98 -9.86
C HIS A 207 -8.02 11.76 -11.08
N ASP A 208 -8.49 12.15 -12.26
CA ASP A 208 -7.84 11.85 -13.53
C ASP A 208 -7.54 10.34 -13.68
N SER A 209 -6.28 10.00 -13.96
CA SER A 209 -5.74 8.63 -14.05
C SER A 209 -5.03 8.20 -12.75
N ARG A 210 -5.49 8.68 -11.60
CA ARG A 210 -5.03 8.29 -10.25
C ARG A 210 -6.19 7.87 -9.38
N LEU A 211 -6.02 6.75 -8.68
CA LEU A 211 -6.91 6.30 -7.63
C LEU A 211 -6.27 6.61 -6.27
N GLN A 212 -6.99 7.36 -5.44
CA GLN A 212 -6.60 7.67 -4.08
C GLN A 212 -7.48 6.89 -3.11
N ILE A 213 -6.85 6.13 -2.23
CA ILE A 213 -7.50 5.32 -1.21
C ILE A 213 -7.09 5.88 0.15
N SER A 214 -8.07 6.30 0.95
CA SER A 214 -7.82 6.78 2.31
C SER A 214 -8.43 5.80 3.32
N VAL A 215 -7.63 5.39 4.30
CA VAL A 215 -8.01 4.47 5.37
C VAL A 215 -7.95 5.22 6.70
N PRO A 216 -9.02 5.26 7.51
CA PRO A 216 -9.01 6.03 8.75
C PRO A 216 -8.09 5.39 9.80
N PHE A 217 -7.49 6.21 10.67
CA PHE A 217 -6.62 5.73 11.76
C PHE A 217 -7.34 4.91 12.81
N ASP A 218 -8.67 4.88 12.82
CA ASP A 218 -9.50 4.04 13.68
C ASP A 218 -10.02 2.76 12.98
N ALA A 219 -9.65 2.52 11.72
CA ALA A 219 -10.09 1.37 10.92
C ALA A 219 -9.76 0.01 11.55
N ASP A 220 -10.74 -0.87 11.66
CA ASP A 220 -10.53 -2.25 12.12
C ASP A 220 -9.52 -3.00 11.24
N GLY A 221 -8.62 -3.77 11.86
CA GLY A 221 -7.57 -4.52 11.17
C GLY A 221 -6.22 -3.79 11.05
N ARG A 222 -6.12 -2.52 11.42
CA ARG A 222 -4.81 -1.85 11.57
C ARG A 222 -4.01 -2.41 12.74
N TYR A 223 -2.70 -2.31 12.68
CA TYR A 223 -1.83 -2.49 13.84
C TYR A 223 -1.49 -1.13 14.43
N ARG A 224 -1.60 -0.98 15.76
CA ARG A 224 -1.20 0.21 16.50
C ARG A 224 -0.30 -0.19 17.66
N LYS A 225 0.76 0.59 17.89
CA LYS A 225 1.55 0.52 19.12
C LYS A 225 1.96 1.91 19.57
N SER A 226 1.80 2.21 20.84
CA SER A 226 2.23 3.48 21.40
C SER A 226 3.69 3.44 21.86
N PHE A 227 4.37 4.58 21.79
CA PHE A 227 5.73 4.74 22.30
C PHE A 227 5.95 6.16 22.82
N VAL A 228 6.93 6.31 23.70
CA VAL A 228 7.27 7.59 24.32
C VAL A 228 8.65 8.04 23.87
N ASN A 229 8.74 9.24 23.32
CA ASN A 229 10.01 9.91 22.99
C ASN A 229 9.86 11.41 23.29
N GLY A 230 9.99 11.80 24.56
CA GLY A 230 9.66 13.15 25.05
C GLY A 230 8.16 13.48 25.06
N SER A 231 7.42 13.01 24.07
CA SER A 231 5.95 13.01 23.98
C SER A 231 5.42 11.60 23.72
N LEU A 232 4.11 11.42 23.82
CA LEU A 232 3.43 10.18 23.46
C LEU A 232 3.14 10.15 21.96
N PHE A 233 3.45 9.04 21.31
CA PHE A 233 3.21 8.81 19.89
C PHE A 233 2.52 7.46 19.68
N ASP A 234 1.79 7.37 18.59
CA ASP A 234 1.29 6.11 18.05
C ASP A 234 2.04 5.77 16.76
N PHE A 235 2.49 4.53 16.66
CA PHE A 235 2.97 3.91 15.44
C PHE A 235 1.86 3.05 14.84
N TYR A 236 1.51 3.31 13.59
CA TYR A 236 0.49 2.57 12.85
C TYR A 236 1.12 1.76 11.72
N VAL A 237 0.57 0.57 11.48
CA VAL A 237 0.84 -0.24 10.28
C VAL A 237 -0.49 -0.66 9.65
N PHE A 238 -0.63 -0.42 8.35
CA PHE A 238 -1.78 -0.81 7.55
C PHE A 238 -1.31 -1.75 6.43
N HIS A 239 -1.79 -2.98 6.42
CA HIS A 239 -1.65 -3.88 5.26
C HIS A 239 -2.88 -3.71 4.38
N VAL A 240 -2.82 -2.74 3.46
CA VAL A 240 -3.93 -2.37 2.58
C VAL A 240 -3.94 -3.28 1.37
N TYR A 241 -5.10 -3.87 1.10
CA TYR A 241 -5.38 -4.63 -0.09
C TYR A 241 -6.41 -3.88 -0.92
N SER A 242 -6.17 -3.81 -2.23
CA SER A 242 -7.14 -3.31 -3.20
C SER A 242 -7.25 -4.29 -4.36
N GLU A 243 -8.49 -4.60 -4.73
CA GLU A 243 -8.82 -5.30 -5.96
C GLU A 243 -9.58 -4.34 -6.87
N GLN A 244 -9.10 -4.18 -8.10
CA GLN A 244 -9.77 -3.39 -9.12
C GLN A 244 -10.17 -4.33 -10.25
N ILE A 245 -11.43 -4.24 -10.66
CA ILE A 245 -11.91 -4.90 -11.88
C ILE A 245 -11.95 -3.85 -12.98
N LEU A 246 -11.23 -4.15 -14.05
CA LEU A 246 -11.07 -3.30 -15.21
C LEU A 246 -11.72 -3.96 -16.41
N LEU A 247 -12.48 -3.19 -17.18
CA LEU A 247 -13.19 -3.69 -18.35
C LEU A 247 -12.65 -3.03 -19.61
N SER A 248 -12.34 -3.84 -20.62
CA SER A 248 -11.97 -3.36 -21.95
C SER A 248 -13.20 -3.04 -22.81
N GLN A 249 -12.97 -2.31 -23.91
CA GLN A 249 -13.99 -2.08 -24.94
C GLN A 249 -14.60 -3.40 -25.47
N ASP A 250 -13.79 -4.46 -25.55
CA ASP A 250 -14.20 -5.80 -26.01
C ASP A 250 -14.82 -6.66 -24.89
N GLN A 251 -15.21 -6.04 -23.75
CA GLN A 251 -15.80 -6.70 -22.58
C GLN A 251 -14.89 -7.77 -21.96
N VAL A 252 -13.58 -7.56 -22.06
CA VAL A 252 -12.57 -8.41 -21.45
C VAL A 252 -12.23 -7.85 -20.08
N GLU A 253 -12.44 -8.66 -19.04
CA GLU A 253 -12.10 -8.30 -17.67
C GLU A 253 -10.60 -8.48 -17.41
N THR A 254 -10.00 -7.48 -16.79
CA THR A 254 -8.66 -7.50 -16.22
C THR A 254 -8.80 -7.27 -14.72
N ARG A 255 -8.07 -8.04 -13.93
CA ARG A 255 -8.08 -7.93 -12.47
C ARG A 255 -6.73 -7.40 -12.00
N LEU A 256 -6.73 -6.29 -11.28
CA LEU A 256 -5.54 -5.73 -10.65
C LEU A 256 -5.65 -5.92 -9.14
N ARG A 257 -4.71 -6.66 -8.57
CA ARG A 257 -4.59 -6.88 -7.13
C ARG A 257 -3.38 -6.16 -6.62
N LEU A 258 -3.57 -5.35 -5.60
CA LEU A 258 -2.54 -4.52 -5.04
C LEU A 258 -2.50 -4.73 -3.53
N HIS A 259 -1.30 -4.97 -3.01
CA HIS A 259 -1.03 -5.01 -1.60
C HIS A 259 0.05 -4.00 -1.26
N ARG A 260 -0.24 -3.11 -0.31
CA ARG A 260 0.71 -2.15 0.20
C ARG A 260 0.75 -2.18 1.72
N THR A 261 1.96 -2.17 2.27
CA THR A 261 2.17 -1.90 3.70
C THR A 261 2.48 -0.42 3.85
N MET A 262 1.64 0.28 4.61
CA MET A 262 1.80 1.70 4.92
C MET A 262 2.06 1.87 6.41
N THR A 263 2.94 2.81 6.76
CA THR A 263 3.30 3.09 8.16
C THR A 263 3.21 4.58 8.46
N ALA A 264 2.77 4.93 9.66
CA ALA A 264 2.73 6.32 10.11
C ALA A 264 3.11 6.43 11.59
N VAL A 265 3.72 7.56 11.95
CA VAL A 265 3.95 7.97 13.33
C VAL A 265 3.14 9.24 13.57
N VAL A 266 2.24 9.21 14.54
CA VAL A 266 1.37 10.34 14.87
C VAL A 266 1.54 10.69 16.34
N GLN A 267 1.78 11.97 16.63
CA GLN A 267 1.84 12.44 18.01
C GLN A 267 0.45 12.38 18.64
N ARG A 268 0.34 11.71 19.79
CA ARG A 268 -0.90 11.64 20.55
C ARG A 268 -0.93 12.76 21.59
N PRO A 269 -1.92 13.67 21.54
CA PRO A 269 -2.07 14.68 22.57
C PRO A 269 -2.45 14.03 23.90
N LEU A 270 -1.79 14.45 24.98
CA LEU A 270 -2.11 14.03 26.33
C LEU A 270 -3.28 14.85 26.87
N LEU A 271 -4.24 14.19 27.50
CA LEU A 271 -5.30 14.88 28.24
C LEU A 271 -4.86 15.04 29.69
N THR A 272 -4.57 16.28 30.09
CA THR A 272 -4.21 16.63 31.48
C THR A 272 -5.21 17.61 32.06
N GLU A 273 -5.70 17.34 33.27
CA GLU A 273 -6.66 18.20 33.97
C GLU A 273 -6.20 18.47 35.41
N ASN A 274 -6.32 19.72 35.86
CA ASN A 274 -6.22 20.07 37.27
C ASN A 274 -7.61 19.92 37.91
N ARG A 275 -7.73 19.01 38.88
CA ARG A 275 -8.96 18.72 39.62
C ARG A 275 -8.83 19.04 41.11
N THR A 276 -7.89 19.93 41.46
CA THR A 276 -7.65 20.36 42.84
C THR A 276 -8.85 21.10 43.40
N ILE A 277 -9.32 20.68 44.58
CA ILE A 277 -10.35 21.35 45.37
C ILE A 277 -9.66 21.88 46.64
N LEU A 278 -9.71 23.19 46.87
CA LEU A 278 -8.94 23.83 47.94
C LEU A 278 -9.40 23.37 49.33
N GLU A 279 -10.70 23.16 49.48
CA GLU A 279 -11.34 22.70 50.71
C GLU A 279 -10.93 21.27 51.09
N GLU A 280 -10.46 20.46 50.12
CA GLU A 280 -9.92 19.13 50.39
C GLU A 280 -8.44 19.16 50.80
N GLU A 281 -7.76 20.31 50.71
CA GLU A 281 -6.33 20.49 51.00
C GLU A 281 -5.42 19.45 50.30
N VAL A 282 -5.81 19.04 49.09
CA VAL A 282 -5.13 18.01 48.30
C VAL A 282 -5.01 18.48 46.85
N PHE A 283 -3.78 18.51 46.33
CA PHE A 283 -3.54 18.66 44.90
C PHE A 283 -4.04 17.43 44.18
N THR A 284 -4.90 17.62 43.19
CA THR A 284 -5.42 16.53 42.36
C THR A 284 -5.16 16.83 40.89
N ALA A 285 -4.41 15.95 40.23
CA ALA A 285 -4.12 16.03 38.81
C ALA A 285 -4.56 14.75 38.12
N TYR A 286 -5.14 14.88 36.93
CA TYR A 286 -5.62 13.77 36.12
C TYR A 286 -4.89 13.72 34.79
N LEU A 287 -4.40 12.54 34.43
CA LEU A 287 -3.83 12.20 33.13
C LEU A 287 -4.71 11.14 32.49
N GLY A 288 -5.40 11.48 31.40
CA GLY A 288 -6.46 10.65 30.81
C GLY A 288 -6.22 10.23 29.37
N LYS A 289 -7.11 9.35 28.89
CA LYS A 289 -7.18 8.86 27.50
C LYS A 289 -5.88 8.20 27.01
N LEU A 290 -5.12 7.60 27.93
CA LEU A 290 -3.95 6.83 27.56
C LEU A 290 -4.41 5.48 27.01
N PRO A 291 -3.80 4.98 25.94
CA PRO A 291 -4.13 3.66 25.46
C PRO A 291 -3.65 2.57 26.43
N GLU A 292 -4.27 1.39 26.37
CA GLU A 292 -3.99 0.25 27.24
C GLU A 292 -2.51 -0.20 27.27
N ASP A 293 -1.79 -0.04 26.16
CA ASP A 293 -0.38 -0.39 26.00
C ASP A 293 0.59 0.65 26.60
N VAL A 294 0.08 1.71 27.23
CA VAL A 294 0.88 2.77 27.88
C VAL A 294 0.74 2.71 29.40
N VAL A 295 1.80 2.31 30.10
CA VAL A 295 1.81 2.23 31.56
C VAL A 295 2.54 3.43 32.16
N LEU A 296 1.97 4.03 33.21
CA LEU A 296 2.67 5.04 34.00
C LEU A 296 3.76 4.35 34.83
N ALA A 297 5.02 4.68 34.56
CA ALA A 297 6.17 4.06 35.22
C ALA A 297 6.62 4.82 36.47
N ALA A 298 6.62 6.15 36.41
CA ALA A 298 7.04 7.01 37.50
C ALA A 298 6.35 8.38 37.41
N VAL A 299 6.34 9.10 38.52
CA VAL A 299 5.99 10.53 38.58
C VAL A 299 7.12 11.32 39.22
N THR A 300 7.33 12.55 38.76
CA THR A 300 8.31 13.46 39.36
C THR A 300 7.57 14.62 40.04
N LEU A 301 7.78 14.77 41.35
CA LEU A 301 7.18 15.84 42.15
C LEU A 301 8.32 16.71 42.70
N ASN A 302 8.38 17.98 42.29
CA ASN A 302 9.44 18.93 42.66
C ASN A 302 10.88 18.38 42.62
N GLY A 303 11.18 17.56 41.60
CA GLY A 303 12.52 16.99 41.37
C GLY A 303 12.76 15.63 42.04
N GLU A 304 11.83 15.16 42.87
CA GLU A 304 11.86 13.81 43.45
C GLU A 304 11.06 12.84 42.57
N GLU A 305 11.69 11.74 42.15
CA GLU A 305 11.05 10.71 41.34
C GLU A 305 10.45 9.61 42.22
N TYR A 306 9.23 9.21 41.89
CA TYR A 306 8.46 8.17 42.57
C TYR A 306 8.05 7.12 41.54
N THR A 307 8.66 5.94 41.60
CA THR A 307 8.38 4.80 40.71
C THR A 307 7.13 4.03 41.17
N LEU A 308 6.42 3.44 40.21
CA LEU A 308 5.20 2.66 40.45
C LEU A 308 5.47 1.14 40.47
N PRO A 309 4.73 0.36 41.29
CA PRO A 309 3.70 0.78 42.23
C PRO A 309 4.30 1.53 43.43
N LEU A 310 3.55 2.51 43.96
CA LEU A 310 4.00 3.28 45.12
C LEU A 310 4.12 2.36 46.35
N ALA A 311 5.13 2.61 47.19
CA ALA A 311 5.28 1.92 48.46
C ALA A 311 4.12 2.27 49.40
N ASN A 312 3.67 1.32 50.23
CA ASN A 312 2.55 1.50 51.17
C ASN A 312 2.73 2.67 52.17
N THR A 313 3.92 3.25 52.25
CA THR A 313 4.28 4.38 53.13
C THR A 313 4.23 5.75 52.45
N SER A 314 3.87 5.85 51.16
CA SER A 314 3.76 7.14 50.47
C SER A 314 2.49 7.90 50.89
N SER A 315 2.62 9.16 51.28
CA SER A 315 1.47 10.01 51.64
C SER A 315 0.73 10.60 50.42
N HIS A 316 1.29 10.45 49.22
CA HIS A 316 0.59 10.67 47.96
C HIS A 316 0.04 9.36 47.41
N THR A 317 -1.05 9.44 46.64
CA THR A 317 -1.73 8.28 46.05
C THR A 317 -1.88 8.46 44.55
N ILE A 318 -1.70 7.37 43.80
CA ILE A 318 -1.96 7.30 42.37
C ILE A 318 -3.00 6.20 42.15
N THR A 319 -4.15 6.58 41.60
CA THR A 319 -5.20 5.62 41.24
C THR A 319 -5.29 5.49 39.72
N LYS A 320 -5.41 4.25 39.25
CA LYS A 320 -5.65 3.91 37.85
C LYS A 320 -7.15 3.70 37.63
N VAL A 321 -7.68 4.26 36.55
CA VAL A 321 -9.04 4.02 36.07
C VAL A 321 -8.96 3.48 34.65
N THR A 322 -9.69 2.41 34.37
CA THR A 322 -9.86 1.84 33.02
C THR A 322 -11.26 2.14 32.51
N TYR A 323 -11.36 2.55 31.24
CA TYR A 323 -12.60 2.93 30.58
C TYR A 323 -13.04 1.85 29.59
N ALA A 324 -14.31 1.89 29.18
CA ALA A 324 -14.89 0.90 28.26
C ALA A 324 -14.32 0.98 26.82
N ASP A 325 -13.65 2.08 26.47
CA ASP A 325 -12.99 2.32 25.17
C ASP A 325 -11.54 1.81 25.14
N ASN A 326 -11.17 0.91 26.07
CA ASN A 326 -9.80 0.40 26.27
C ASN A 326 -8.75 1.50 26.49
N THR A 327 -9.18 2.68 26.96
CA THR A 327 -8.28 3.70 27.47
C THR A 327 -8.18 3.61 28.99
N GLN A 328 -7.13 4.21 29.52
CA GLN A 328 -6.86 4.31 30.94
C GLN A 328 -6.47 5.74 31.33
N GLY A 329 -6.73 6.06 32.58
CA GLY A 329 -6.33 7.31 33.20
C GLY A 329 -5.68 7.07 34.55
N TYR A 330 -4.87 8.04 34.96
CA TYR A 330 -4.21 8.07 36.26
C TYR A 330 -4.61 9.35 36.98
N THR A 331 -5.01 9.23 38.24
CA THR A 331 -5.27 10.38 39.12
C THR A 331 -4.20 10.40 40.20
N LEU A 332 -3.44 11.49 40.24
CA LEU A 332 -2.47 11.78 41.29
C LEU A 332 -3.15 12.65 42.35
N ARG A 333 -3.04 12.26 43.63
CA ARG A 333 -3.46 13.05 44.78
C ARG A 333 -2.28 13.26 45.73
N VAL A 334 -1.96 14.53 46.02
CA VAL A 334 -0.86 14.93 46.90
C VAL A 334 -1.41 15.89 47.98
N PRO A 335 -1.46 15.50 49.26
CA PRO A 335 -1.88 16.39 50.34
C PRO A 335 -0.99 17.64 50.43
N PHE A 336 -1.55 18.79 50.83
CA PHE A 336 -0.79 20.04 50.98
C PHE A 336 0.28 19.95 52.09
N GLU A 337 0.07 19.07 53.07
CA GLU A 337 1.05 18.78 54.13
C GLU A 337 2.17 17.83 53.67
N HIS A 338 2.13 17.32 52.44
CA HIS A 338 3.19 16.45 51.93
C HIS A 338 4.52 17.22 51.84
N PRO A 339 5.66 16.66 52.30
CA PRO A 339 6.95 17.37 52.32
C PRO A 339 7.39 17.95 50.98
N VAL A 340 7.05 17.25 49.88
CA VAL A 340 7.30 17.70 48.50
C VAL A 340 6.57 18.98 48.13
N VAL A 341 5.51 19.39 48.86
CA VAL A 341 4.73 20.59 48.58
C VAL A 341 5.43 21.82 49.17
N GLY A 342 5.87 22.72 48.29
CA GLY A 342 6.45 24.00 48.70
C GLY A 342 5.39 24.95 49.25
N LYS A 343 5.54 25.40 50.50
CA LYS A 343 4.68 26.43 51.10
C LYS A 343 5.28 27.81 50.85
N LYS A 344 4.53 28.70 50.16
CA LYS A 344 4.92 30.10 49.97
C LYS A 344 4.16 30.96 50.96
N VAL A 345 4.86 31.53 51.94
CA VAL A 345 4.26 32.46 52.91
C VAL A 345 4.13 33.83 52.24
N ASN A 346 2.90 34.27 52.00
CA ASN A 346 2.64 35.65 51.58
C ASN A 346 2.79 36.56 52.80
N HIS A 347 3.92 37.28 52.89
CA HIS A 347 4.04 38.40 53.81
C HIS A 347 3.14 39.54 53.32
N SER A 348 1.95 39.68 53.90
CA SER A 348 1.21 40.93 53.85
C SER A 348 1.96 41.97 54.69
N PRO A 349 2.31 43.16 54.15
CA PRO A 349 2.98 44.18 54.94
C PRO A 349 2.06 44.61 56.07
N SER A 350 2.56 44.49 57.29
CA SER A 350 1.88 44.95 58.51
C SER A 350 1.49 46.41 58.34
N ARG A 351 0.19 46.69 58.45
CA ARG A 351 -0.40 48.02 58.42
C ARG A 351 0.06 48.79 59.66
N THR A 352 1.16 49.52 59.56
CA THR A 352 1.61 50.44 60.61
C THR A 352 0.64 51.61 60.67
N SER A 353 -0.26 51.59 61.65
CA SER A 353 -1.01 52.78 62.07
C SER A 353 -0.01 53.77 62.66
N ARG A 354 0.21 54.90 61.99
CA ARG A 354 0.77 56.10 62.64
C ARG A 354 -0.37 57.00 63.06
N SER A 355 -0.42 57.22 64.36
CA SER A 355 -1.20 58.21 65.11
C SER A 355 -0.96 59.63 64.64
#